data_AF-A0A2T3MYG2-F1
#
_entry.id   AF-A0A2T3MYG2-F1
#
_cell.length_a   1.000
_cell.length_b   1.000
_cell.length_c   1.000
_cell.angle_alpha   90.00
_cell.angle_beta   90.00
_cell.angle_gamma   90.00
#
_symmetry.space_group_name_H-M   'P 1'
#
loop_
_entity.id
_entity.type
_entity.pdbx_description
1 polymer ?
#
loop_
_entity_poly.entity_id
_entity_poly.type
_entity_poly.pdbx_seq_one_letter_code
_entity_poly.pdbx_strand_id
1 'polypeptide(L)'
;MTHPWIRLALPFAAIAVLTGCSTASSPEPSDPISSSAIEITAESAEKTADGTTVQAFMMRGMVILGHESNSIQPCGSSQQFWLNTPISDREALALITPQGYQAMYAEVIGYLEPAPTEGFAADYDGRFNTKQINLISAEMSGGCKQPPHTTRAFGNEPGWAAEIKDSHVTLLQIGQDRQSQAITRQSAVAGKQQYHGKDFDLTLTKAQCSDTMSDALFGWQSVLQWQGKRYQGCATLGATDVTLHWAGQYRSSAQGSSGLTTIVTLNPDHSATTTYDYQNEDPSIVETGFWQQAGENTVQVMMTEHQGRRLNSERLFTLAGKRLTVYEERINGQTYSLGREGLQLDKQ
;
A
#
# COMPACT_ATOMS: atom_id res chain seq x y z
N MET A 1 -18.84 29.86 -57.83
CA MET A 1 -20.02 29.12 -57.35
C MET A 1 -20.07 27.77 -58.06
N THR A 2 -19.88 26.70 -57.27
CA THR A 2 -20.26 25.29 -57.49
C THR A 2 -20.01 24.62 -58.86
N HIS A 3 -18.99 23.76 -58.91
CA HIS A 3 -18.86 22.66 -59.86
C HIS A 3 -19.72 21.45 -59.44
N PRO A 4 -20.32 20.71 -60.39
CA PRO A 4 -20.85 19.39 -60.13
C PRO A 4 -19.87 18.28 -60.55
N TRP A 5 -20.06 17.15 -59.89
CA TRP A 5 -19.29 15.91 -59.99
C TRP A 5 -19.55 15.15 -61.29
N ILE A 6 -18.51 14.49 -61.81
CA ILE A 6 -18.65 13.36 -62.73
C ILE A 6 -17.79 12.22 -62.17
N ARG A 7 -18.45 11.08 -61.92
CA ARG A 7 -17.81 9.78 -61.65
C ARG A 7 -17.41 9.16 -62.99
N LEU A 8 -16.20 8.64 -63.07
CA LEU A 8 -15.83 7.63 -64.06
C LEU A 8 -14.98 6.55 -63.38
N ALA A 9 -15.49 5.32 -63.45
CA ALA A 9 -14.79 4.10 -63.09
C ALA A 9 -13.85 3.72 -64.24
N LEU A 10 -12.66 3.22 -63.89
CA LEU A 10 -11.79 2.46 -64.80
C LEU A 10 -11.02 1.39 -63.98
N PRO A 11 -10.60 0.29 -64.64
CA PRO A 11 -10.51 -1.03 -64.07
C PRO A 11 -9.12 -1.39 -63.54
N PHE A 12 -9.15 -2.42 -62.69
CA PHE A 12 -8.02 -3.15 -62.13
C PHE A 12 -7.01 -3.62 -63.20
N ALA A 13 -5.75 -3.20 -63.02
CA ALA A 13 -4.58 -3.86 -63.57
C ALA A 13 -3.67 -4.26 -62.39
N ALA A 14 -3.59 -5.56 -62.13
CA ALA A 14 -2.75 -6.13 -61.09
C ALA A 14 -1.30 -6.24 -61.59
N ILE A 15 -0.39 -5.47 -61.00
CA ILE A 15 1.06 -5.59 -61.17
C ILE A 15 1.61 -6.20 -59.87
N ALA A 16 2.08 -7.44 -59.94
CA ALA A 16 2.78 -8.11 -58.86
C ALA A 16 4.25 -7.64 -58.85
N VAL A 17 4.61 -6.83 -57.85
CA VAL A 17 6.00 -6.47 -57.55
C VAL A 17 6.47 -7.32 -56.37
N LEU A 18 7.46 -8.18 -56.63
CA LEU A 18 8.23 -8.86 -55.59
C LEU A 18 9.28 -7.87 -55.04
N THR A 19 9.04 -7.33 -53.85
CA THR A 19 10.06 -6.65 -53.04
C THR A 19 10.29 -7.45 -51.77
N GLY A 20 11.51 -7.97 -51.62
CA GLY A 20 12.01 -8.51 -50.36
C GLY A 20 12.28 -7.38 -49.37
N CYS A 21 11.82 -7.55 -48.14
CA CYS A 21 12.22 -6.72 -47.02
C CYS A 21 12.92 -7.58 -45.97
N SER A 22 14.20 -7.26 -45.79
CA SER A 22 15.01 -7.55 -44.61
C SER A 22 14.21 -7.32 -43.34
N THR A 23 14.13 -8.32 -42.48
CA THR A 23 13.62 -8.20 -41.12
C THR A 23 14.60 -7.38 -40.28
N ALA A 24 14.44 -6.06 -40.30
CA ALA A 24 14.96 -5.20 -39.26
C ALA A 24 13.99 -5.31 -38.08
N SER A 25 14.44 -5.93 -36.99
CA SER A 25 13.76 -5.93 -35.70
C SER A 25 13.57 -4.49 -35.23
N SER A 26 12.31 -4.03 -35.25
CA SER A 26 11.89 -2.78 -34.62
C SER A 26 12.22 -2.85 -33.12
N PRO A 27 12.80 -1.80 -32.52
CA PRO A 27 12.79 -1.69 -31.07
C PRO A 27 11.34 -1.56 -30.64
N GLU A 28 10.92 -2.46 -29.78
CA GLU A 28 9.66 -2.46 -29.06
C GLU A 28 9.55 -1.14 -28.28
N PRO A 29 8.38 -0.49 -28.21
CA PRO A 29 8.22 0.69 -27.38
C PRO A 29 8.43 0.26 -25.93
N SER A 30 9.48 0.80 -25.30
CA SER A 30 9.72 0.65 -23.86
C SER A 30 8.47 1.04 -23.09
N ASP A 31 7.96 0.08 -22.31
CA ASP A 31 6.88 0.29 -21.35
C ASP A 31 7.12 1.57 -20.52
N PRO A 32 6.06 2.32 -20.19
CA PRO A 32 6.18 3.44 -19.27
C PRO A 32 6.66 2.92 -17.92
N ILE A 33 7.80 3.45 -17.46
CA ILE A 33 8.34 3.22 -16.12
C ILE A 33 7.23 3.53 -15.12
N SER A 34 6.71 2.46 -14.51
CA SER A 34 5.66 2.49 -13.51
C SER A 34 6.08 3.38 -12.34
N SER A 35 5.22 4.33 -12.02
CA SER A 35 5.33 5.21 -10.87
C SER A 35 5.49 4.41 -9.58
N SER A 36 6.63 4.62 -8.91
CA SER A 36 6.77 4.53 -7.46
C SER A 36 6.17 3.29 -6.78
N ALA A 37 6.68 2.10 -7.10
CA ALA A 37 6.54 0.95 -6.22
C ALA A 37 7.75 0.92 -5.27
N ILE A 38 7.49 0.88 -3.97
CA ILE A 38 8.36 0.15 -3.05
C ILE A 38 8.47 -1.23 -3.69
N GLU A 39 9.60 -1.56 -4.31
CA GLU A 39 9.84 -2.90 -4.82
C GLU A 39 9.56 -3.87 -3.67
N ILE A 40 8.80 -4.92 -3.97
CA ILE A 40 8.53 -6.07 -3.11
C ILE A 40 9.91 -6.66 -2.78
N THR A 41 10.54 -6.12 -1.75
CA THR A 41 11.86 -6.52 -1.30
C THR A 41 11.65 -7.47 -0.13
N ALA A 42 12.50 -8.49 -0.03
CA ALA A 42 12.48 -9.46 1.07
C ALA A 42 12.57 -8.81 2.48
N GLU A 43 12.92 -7.52 2.55
CA GLU A 43 13.00 -6.72 3.76
C GLU A 43 11.63 -6.26 4.30
N SER A 44 10.57 -6.33 3.50
CA SER A 44 9.20 -6.03 3.93
C SER A 44 8.41 -7.27 4.34
N ALA A 45 9.00 -8.47 4.21
CA ALA A 45 8.39 -9.71 4.65
C ALA A 45 8.52 -9.86 6.17
N GLU A 46 7.39 -10.04 6.85
CA GLU A 46 7.27 -10.16 8.30
C GLU A 46 6.61 -11.48 8.64
N LYS A 47 7.08 -12.14 9.69
CA LYS A 47 6.45 -13.37 10.17
C LYS A 47 5.49 -13.01 11.31
N THR A 48 4.20 -13.28 11.12
CA THR A 48 3.18 -13.10 12.17
C THR A 48 3.38 -14.11 13.30
N ALA A 49 2.76 -13.86 14.46
CA ALA A 49 2.77 -14.78 15.59
C ALA A 49 2.31 -16.21 15.22
N ASP A 50 1.38 -16.34 14.28
CA ASP A 50 0.87 -17.63 13.81
C ASP A 50 1.77 -18.32 12.77
N GLY A 51 2.86 -17.67 12.37
CA GLY A 51 3.91 -18.22 11.53
C GLY A 51 3.78 -17.91 10.04
N THR A 52 2.73 -17.18 9.64
CA THR A 52 2.47 -16.76 8.26
C THR A 52 3.37 -15.58 7.91
N THR A 53 4.02 -15.63 6.74
CA THR A 53 4.78 -14.50 6.21
C THR A 53 3.85 -13.53 5.50
N VAL A 54 3.93 -12.26 5.86
CA VAL A 54 3.12 -11.16 5.35
C VAL A 54 3.99 -9.99 4.90
N GLN A 55 3.50 -9.23 3.94
CA GLN A 55 4.15 -8.04 3.42
C GLN A 55 3.69 -6.83 4.22
N ALA A 56 4.64 -6.09 4.80
CA ALA A 56 4.35 -4.83 5.44
C ALA A 56 3.84 -3.80 4.40
N PHE A 57 2.85 -3.01 4.81
CA PHE A 57 2.16 -2.05 3.95
C PHE A 57 2.08 -0.66 4.60
N MET A 58 1.79 0.35 3.79
CA MET A 58 1.69 1.74 4.23
C MET A 58 0.28 2.05 4.74
N MET A 59 0.13 2.30 6.04
CA MET A 59 -1.14 2.76 6.61
C MET A 59 -1.09 4.27 6.86
N ARG A 60 -2.09 4.99 6.34
CA ARG A 60 -2.37 6.38 6.68
C ARG A 60 -3.55 6.43 7.64
N GLY A 61 -3.46 7.22 8.70
CA GLY A 61 -4.54 7.29 9.68
C GLY A 61 -4.40 8.40 10.69
N MET A 62 -5.43 8.53 11.53
CA MET A 62 -5.38 9.34 12.73
C MET A 62 -4.89 8.47 13.89
N VAL A 63 -3.88 8.92 14.61
CA VAL A 63 -3.30 8.21 15.75
C VAL A 63 -3.55 8.94 17.04
N ILE A 64 -3.83 8.18 18.09
CA ILE A 64 -3.89 8.67 19.47
C ILE A 64 -2.86 7.86 20.25
N LEU A 65 -1.86 8.55 20.81
CA LEU A 65 -0.78 7.94 21.58
C LEU A 65 -0.89 8.34 23.05
N GLY A 66 -0.72 7.36 23.94
CA GLY A 66 -0.99 7.52 25.35
C GLY A 66 -0.64 6.31 26.19
N HIS A 67 -0.75 6.45 27.52
CA HIS A 67 -0.44 5.36 28.46
C HIS A 67 -1.41 4.17 28.33
N GLU A 68 -2.68 4.44 28.05
CA GLU A 68 -3.76 3.43 27.99
C GLU A 68 -4.49 3.42 26.64
N SER A 69 -4.17 4.36 25.75
CA SER A 69 -4.70 4.43 24.39
C SER A 69 -3.54 4.59 23.43
N ASN A 70 -3.35 3.60 22.58
CA ASN A 70 -2.32 3.63 21.55
C ASN A 70 -2.95 3.04 20.29
N SER A 71 -3.49 3.91 19.43
CA SER A 71 -4.38 3.49 18.35
C SER A 71 -4.12 4.21 17.04
N ILE A 72 -4.50 3.57 15.95
CA ILE A 72 -4.58 4.14 14.62
C ILE A 72 -5.96 3.82 14.01
N GLN A 73 -6.64 4.84 13.53
CA GLN A 73 -7.83 4.72 12.69
C GLN A 73 -7.42 5.03 11.25
N PRO A 74 -7.47 4.06 10.32
CA PRO A 74 -7.14 4.30 8.92
C PRO A 74 -7.99 5.43 8.33
N CYS A 75 -7.40 6.21 7.43
CA CYS A 75 -8.12 7.31 6.79
C CYS A 75 -9.36 6.80 6.04
N GLY A 76 -10.54 7.34 6.38
CA GLY A 76 -11.81 6.96 5.76
C GLY A 76 -12.43 5.68 6.32
N SER A 77 -11.86 5.09 7.37
CA SER A 77 -12.36 3.88 8.02
C SER A 77 -13.12 4.20 9.31
N SER A 78 -14.02 3.31 9.73
CA SER A 78 -14.55 3.25 11.09
C SER A 78 -13.81 2.26 11.98
N GLN A 79 -12.85 1.52 11.41
CA GLN A 79 -12.03 0.54 12.13
C GLN A 79 -10.93 1.24 12.91
N GLN A 80 -10.56 0.62 14.03
CA GLN A 80 -9.49 1.10 14.88
C GLN A 80 -8.59 -0.06 15.27
N PHE A 81 -7.30 0.11 14.99
CA PHE A 81 -6.27 -0.85 15.36
C PHE A 81 -5.47 -0.34 16.55
N TRP A 82 -5.10 -1.24 17.44
CA TRP A 82 -4.09 -0.94 18.46
C TRP A 82 -2.73 -0.79 17.80
N LEU A 83 -2.10 0.37 17.95
CA LEU A 83 -0.84 0.70 17.29
C LEU A 83 0.34 0.26 18.17
N ASN A 84 1.10 -0.72 17.71
CA ASN A 84 2.37 -1.07 18.35
C ASN A 84 3.50 -0.28 17.69
N THR A 85 4.12 0.63 18.43
CA THR A 85 5.30 1.38 17.99
C THR A 85 6.59 0.75 18.55
N PRO A 86 7.68 0.71 17.77
CA PRO A 86 8.98 0.26 18.25
C PRO A 86 9.45 1.04 19.48
N ILE A 87 10.14 0.38 20.41
CA ILE A 87 10.67 1.02 21.62
C ILE A 87 11.63 2.17 21.26
N SER A 88 12.39 2.04 20.16
CA SER A 88 13.29 3.08 19.65
C SER A 88 12.60 4.40 19.33
N ASP A 89 11.29 4.37 19.07
CA ASP A 89 10.54 5.54 18.63
C ASP A 89 9.84 6.27 19.78
N ARG A 90 9.78 5.66 20.97
CA ARG A 90 8.98 6.17 22.09
C ARG A 90 9.41 7.55 22.58
N GLU A 91 10.71 7.80 22.70
CA GLU A 91 11.22 9.10 23.17
C GLU A 91 10.89 10.21 22.17
N ALA A 92 11.16 9.98 20.89
CA ALA A 92 10.84 10.93 19.83
C ALA A 92 9.33 11.18 19.71
N LEU A 93 8.50 10.14 19.83
CA LEU A 93 7.05 10.25 19.83
C LEU A 93 6.54 11.03 21.04
N ALA A 94 7.12 10.84 22.22
CA ALA A 94 6.73 11.58 23.43
C ALA A 94 6.98 13.09 23.30
N LEU A 95 7.99 13.50 22.52
CA LEU A 95 8.28 14.92 22.27
C LEU A 95 7.23 15.61 21.40
N ILE A 96 6.63 14.88 20.45
CA ILE A 96 5.64 15.45 19.51
C ILE A 96 4.19 15.14 19.89
N THR A 97 3.95 14.27 20.87
CA THR A 97 2.59 13.88 21.27
C THR A 97 1.94 15.01 22.07
N PRO A 98 0.83 15.58 21.59
CA PRO A 98 0.14 16.65 22.30
C PRO A 98 -0.45 16.16 23.62
N GLN A 99 -0.55 17.08 24.59
CA GLN A 99 -1.23 16.81 25.85
C GLN A 99 -2.72 16.51 25.62
N GLY A 100 -3.28 15.61 26.44
CA GLY A 100 -4.71 15.31 26.42
C GLY A 100 -5.18 14.35 25.32
N TYR A 101 -4.28 13.49 24.79
CA TYR A 101 -4.63 12.44 23.81
C TYR A 101 -5.25 12.98 22.52
N GLN A 102 -4.78 14.13 22.04
CA GLN A 102 -5.26 14.67 20.76
C GLN A 102 -4.78 13.81 19.59
N ALA A 103 -5.65 13.63 18.61
CA ALA A 103 -5.34 12.86 17.43
C ALA A 103 -4.29 13.57 16.56
N MET A 104 -3.25 12.83 16.18
CA MET A 104 -2.24 13.25 15.21
C MET A 104 -2.46 12.52 13.89
N TYR A 105 -1.94 13.05 12.80
CA TYR A 105 -1.91 12.30 11.55
C TYR A 105 -0.64 11.45 11.48
N ALA A 106 -0.79 10.22 10.98
CA ALA A 106 0.31 9.28 10.83
C ALA A 106 0.31 8.60 9.47
N GLU A 107 1.52 8.26 9.04
CA GLU A 107 1.86 7.38 7.95
C GLU A 107 2.86 6.39 8.51
N VAL A 108 2.45 5.13 8.68
CA VAL A 108 3.25 4.08 9.30
C VAL A 108 3.27 2.83 8.42
N ILE A 109 4.45 2.22 8.29
CA ILE A 109 4.64 0.98 7.55
C ILE A 109 4.67 -0.16 8.56
N GLY A 110 3.85 -1.19 8.36
CA GLY A 110 3.68 -2.27 9.32
C GLY A 110 2.79 -3.39 8.81
N TYR A 111 2.37 -4.26 9.71
CA TYR A 111 1.52 -5.42 9.42
C TYR A 111 0.49 -5.61 10.53
N LEU A 112 -0.59 -6.33 10.22
CA LEU A 112 -1.69 -6.60 11.13
C LEU A 112 -1.56 -7.95 11.82
N GLU A 113 -2.06 -8.00 13.06
CA GLU A 113 -2.26 -9.24 13.83
C GLU A 113 -3.60 -9.18 14.57
N PRO A 114 -4.18 -10.32 14.97
CA PRO A 114 -5.34 -10.33 15.84
C PRO A 114 -5.08 -9.58 17.15
N ALA A 115 -6.13 -8.93 17.67
CA ALA A 115 -6.12 -8.38 19.01
C ALA A 115 -5.97 -9.49 20.06
N PRO A 116 -5.22 -9.26 21.16
CA PRO A 116 -5.13 -10.22 22.25
C PRO A 116 -6.49 -10.40 22.92
N THR A 117 -6.65 -11.51 23.65
CA THR A 117 -7.89 -11.79 24.39
C THR A 117 -8.09 -10.89 25.61
N GLU A 118 -7.01 -10.30 26.13
CA GLU A 118 -6.99 -9.48 27.34
C GLU A 118 -6.07 -8.25 27.17
N GLY A 119 -6.22 -7.28 28.06
CA GLY A 119 -5.44 -6.03 28.09
C GLY A 119 -6.04 -4.92 27.22
N PHE A 120 -5.39 -3.75 27.21
CA PHE A 120 -5.91 -2.54 26.53
C PHE A 120 -6.15 -2.72 25.03
N ALA A 121 -5.38 -3.58 24.38
CA ALA A 121 -5.52 -3.86 22.95
C ALA A 121 -6.68 -4.82 22.63
N ALA A 122 -7.36 -5.38 23.64
CA ALA A 122 -8.37 -6.41 23.42
C ALA A 122 -9.58 -5.89 22.63
N ASP A 123 -10.05 -4.67 22.89
CA ASP A 123 -11.30 -4.16 22.31
C ASP A 123 -11.12 -3.50 20.93
N TYR A 124 -9.97 -3.70 20.28
CA TYR A 124 -9.64 -3.17 18.95
C TYR A 124 -9.85 -4.23 17.86
N ASP A 125 -10.06 -3.79 16.62
CA ASP A 125 -10.29 -4.69 15.47
C ASP A 125 -9.05 -5.56 15.14
N GLY A 126 -7.90 -5.15 15.65
CA GLY A 126 -6.62 -5.85 15.53
C GLY A 126 -5.48 -5.01 16.10
N ARG A 127 -4.25 -5.51 15.95
CA ARG A 127 -3.01 -4.78 16.25
C ARG A 127 -2.28 -4.45 14.96
N PHE A 128 -1.90 -3.18 14.79
CA PHE A 128 -0.98 -2.76 13.76
C PHE A 128 0.45 -2.69 14.32
N ASN A 129 1.29 -3.65 13.93
CA ASN A 129 2.69 -3.72 14.32
C ASN A 129 3.54 -2.85 13.40
N THR A 130 3.94 -1.68 13.89
CA THR A 130 4.74 -0.72 13.13
C THR A 130 6.17 -1.22 12.98
N LYS A 131 6.62 -1.34 11.73
CA LYS A 131 8.01 -1.61 11.36
C LYS A 131 8.80 -0.34 11.14
N GLN A 132 8.11 0.72 10.74
CA GLN A 132 8.72 2.00 10.42
C GLN A 132 7.68 3.12 10.43
N ILE A 133 8.04 4.25 11.03
CA ILE A 133 7.33 5.51 10.83
C ILE A 133 7.74 6.08 9.47
N ASN A 134 6.79 6.57 8.67
CA ASN A 134 7.09 7.45 7.54
C ASN A 134 6.99 8.91 8.00
N LEU A 135 5.86 9.24 8.62
CA LEU A 135 5.53 10.55 9.16
C LEU A 135 4.54 10.40 10.32
N ILE A 136 4.75 11.09 11.44
CA ILE A 136 3.71 11.37 12.45
C ILE A 136 3.75 12.87 12.73
N SER A 137 2.62 13.56 12.69
CA SER A 137 2.55 15.01 12.89
C SER A 137 1.28 15.44 13.63
N ALA A 138 1.47 16.27 14.66
CA ALA A 138 0.38 16.92 15.39
C ALA A 138 -0.23 18.10 14.62
N GLU A 139 0.54 18.73 13.74
CA GLU A 139 0.10 19.88 12.95
C GLU A 139 -0.82 19.48 11.79
N MET A 140 -0.72 18.22 11.34
CA MET A 140 -1.46 17.70 10.20
C MET A 140 -2.84 17.11 10.57
N SER A 141 -3.60 17.77 11.43
CA SER A 141 -4.95 17.32 11.85
C SER A 141 -5.94 17.05 10.70
N GLY A 142 -5.71 17.66 9.52
CA GLY A 142 -6.46 17.41 8.28
C GLY A 142 -5.84 16.39 7.32
N GLY A 143 -4.79 15.66 7.73
CA GLY A 143 -3.98 14.82 6.84
C GLY A 143 -4.77 13.76 6.08
N CYS A 144 -5.78 13.14 6.71
CA CYS A 144 -6.66 12.17 6.03
C CYS A 144 -7.55 12.76 4.94
N LYS A 145 -7.73 14.10 4.89
CA LYS A 145 -8.47 14.77 3.81
C LYS A 145 -7.58 15.06 2.60
N GLN A 146 -6.26 14.95 2.76
CA GLN A 146 -5.30 15.16 1.68
C GLN A 146 -5.09 13.85 0.90
N PRO A 147 -4.91 13.92 -0.43
CA PRO A 147 -4.49 12.76 -1.20
C PRO A 147 -3.11 12.28 -0.72
N PRO A 148 -2.77 11.00 -0.92
CA PRO A 148 -1.42 10.51 -0.69
C PRO A 148 -0.40 11.38 -1.43
N HIS A 149 0.66 11.81 -0.72
CA HIS A 149 1.73 12.56 -1.33
C HIS A 149 2.76 11.63 -1.98
N THR A 150 3.59 12.16 -2.85
CA THR A 150 4.72 11.42 -3.43
C THR A 150 5.95 11.50 -2.53
N THR A 151 6.98 10.70 -2.80
CA THR A 151 8.24 10.74 -2.05
C THR A 151 8.84 12.15 -2.09
N ARG A 152 9.19 12.70 -0.92
CA ARG A 152 9.80 14.03 -0.78
C ARG A 152 10.97 14.03 0.18
N ALA A 153 11.96 14.85 -0.09
CA ALA A 153 13.07 15.17 0.79
C ALA A 153 13.12 16.68 1.00
N PHE A 154 13.51 17.15 2.17
CA PHE A 154 13.51 18.58 2.48
C PHE A 154 14.44 18.91 3.65
N GLY A 155 14.82 20.18 3.76
CA GLY A 155 15.61 20.68 4.90
C GLY A 155 15.54 22.20 5.02
N ASN A 156 15.92 22.72 6.19
CA ASN A 156 15.63 24.10 6.58
C ASN A 156 16.77 25.08 6.31
N GLU A 157 18.03 24.63 6.27
CA GLU A 157 19.20 25.52 6.15
C GLU A 157 20.24 25.00 5.14
N PRO A 158 20.34 25.59 3.93
CA PRO A 158 19.35 26.51 3.33
C PRO A 158 17.99 25.82 3.13
N GLY A 159 16.89 26.56 3.03
CA GLY A 159 15.56 25.97 2.76
C GLY A 159 15.48 25.30 1.40
N TRP A 160 15.19 24.00 1.36
CA TRP A 160 15.07 23.21 0.13
C TRP A 160 14.03 22.09 0.25
N ALA A 161 13.45 21.70 -0.89
CA ALA A 161 12.67 20.48 -1.01
C ALA A 161 12.92 19.82 -2.37
N ALA A 162 12.92 18.49 -2.40
CA ALA A 162 12.99 17.69 -3.61
C ALA A 162 11.79 16.73 -3.63
N GLU A 163 10.98 16.80 -4.68
CA GLU A 163 9.81 15.96 -4.87
C GLU A 163 10.05 14.97 -6.01
N ILE A 164 9.73 13.70 -5.78
CA ILE A 164 9.80 12.64 -6.79
C ILE A 164 8.42 12.43 -7.37
N LYS A 165 8.29 12.54 -8.70
CA LYS A 165 7.04 12.27 -9.41
C LYS A 165 7.33 11.91 -10.86
N ASP A 166 6.62 10.94 -11.43
CA ASP A 166 6.68 10.59 -12.85
C ASP A 166 8.13 10.39 -13.38
N SER A 167 8.95 9.63 -12.63
CA SER A 167 10.38 9.41 -12.91
C SER A 167 11.24 10.68 -13.00
N HIS A 168 10.82 11.76 -12.36
CA HIS A 168 11.57 13.01 -12.23
C HIS A 168 11.75 13.40 -10.77
N VAL A 169 12.87 14.07 -10.49
CA VAL A 169 13.08 14.81 -9.24
C VAL A 169 12.97 16.29 -9.54
N THR A 170 12.12 16.99 -8.78
CA THR A 170 11.96 18.44 -8.86
C THR A 170 12.50 19.10 -7.60
N LEU A 171 13.57 19.88 -7.74
CA LEU A 171 14.15 20.70 -6.67
C LEU A 171 13.42 22.05 -6.58
N LEU A 172 13.02 22.39 -5.36
CA LEU A 172 12.38 23.64 -4.97
C LEU A 172 13.27 24.35 -3.95
N GLN A 173 13.54 25.63 -4.21
CA GLN A 173 14.32 26.50 -3.32
C GLN A 173 13.66 27.87 -3.24
N ILE A 174 13.73 28.50 -2.07
CA ILE A 174 13.16 29.83 -1.89
C ILE A 174 13.93 30.82 -2.78
N GLY A 175 13.18 31.57 -3.60
CA GLY A 175 13.73 32.59 -4.50
C GLY A 175 14.44 32.05 -5.74
N GLN A 176 14.30 30.76 -6.06
CA GLN A 176 14.85 30.15 -7.27
C GLN A 176 13.74 29.51 -8.10
N ASP A 177 13.97 29.39 -9.41
CA ASP A 177 13.09 28.62 -10.29
C ASP A 177 13.15 27.12 -9.96
N ARG A 178 12.03 26.43 -10.18
CA ARG A 178 11.96 24.97 -10.02
C ARG A 178 12.88 24.30 -11.03
N GLN A 179 13.73 23.39 -10.56
CA GLN A 179 14.64 22.63 -11.41
C GLN A 179 14.22 21.17 -11.42
N SER A 180 14.03 20.58 -12.60
CA SER A 180 13.63 19.18 -12.74
C SER A 180 14.67 18.39 -13.50
N GLN A 181 14.94 17.15 -13.06
CA GLN A 181 15.85 16.22 -13.71
C GLN A 181 15.23 14.81 -13.73
N ALA A 182 15.48 14.08 -14.82
CA ALA A 182 15.02 12.69 -14.96
C ALA A 182 15.82 11.75 -14.05
N ILE A 183 15.11 10.81 -13.43
CA ILE A 183 15.69 9.66 -12.73
C ILE A 183 16.11 8.64 -13.78
N THR A 184 17.40 8.33 -13.82
CA THR A 184 17.99 7.35 -14.73
C THR A 184 18.18 5.98 -14.09
N ARG A 185 18.32 5.96 -12.76
CA ARG A 185 18.47 4.74 -11.97
C ARG A 185 17.89 4.95 -10.58
N GLN A 186 17.26 3.92 -10.05
CA GLN A 186 16.78 3.87 -8.67
C GLN A 186 17.13 2.52 -8.05
N SER A 187 17.23 2.47 -6.73
CA SER A 187 17.41 1.22 -5.98
C SER A 187 16.94 1.33 -4.54
N ALA A 188 16.31 0.26 -4.04
CA ALA A 188 15.88 0.09 -2.66
C ALA A 188 16.66 -1.06 -2.00
N VAL A 189 17.53 -0.76 -1.04
CA VAL A 189 18.35 -1.79 -0.36
C VAL A 189 18.55 -1.45 1.11
N ALA A 190 18.18 -2.37 2.01
CA ALA A 190 18.56 -2.33 3.43
C ALA A 190 18.23 -1.00 4.13
N GLY A 191 16.96 -0.57 4.04
CA GLY A 191 16.52 0.71 4.60
C GLY A 191 17.14 1.94 3.92
N LYS A 192 17.65 1.82 2.69
CA LYS A 192 18.08 2.95 1.86
C LYS A 192 17.33 2.99 0.54
N GLN A 193 16.88 4.18 0.16
CA GLN A 193 16.34 4.48 -1.15
C GLN A 193 17.30 5.42 -1.87
N GLN A 194 17.69 5.07 -3.09
CA GLN A 194 18.61 5.86 -3.89
C GLN A 194 18.00 6.18 -5.25
N TYR A 195 18.11 7.44 -5.65
CA TYR A 195 17.67 7.95 -6.95
C TYR A 195 18.84 8.70 -7.58
N HIS A 196 19.17 8.32 -8.81
CA HIS A 196 20.30 8.85 -9.56
C HIS A 196 19.84 9.43 -10.88
N GLY A 197 20.33 10.62 -11.22
CA GLY A 197 20.17 11.24 -12.53
C GLY A 197 21.50 11.78 -13.04
N LYS A 198 21.43 12.54 -14.13
CA LYS A 198 22.63 13.06 -14.79
C LYS A 198 23.50 13.91 -13.86
N ASP A 199 22.89 14.88 -13.17
CA ASP A 199 23.58 15.84 -12.31
C ASP A 199 22.97 15.87 -10.90
N PHE A 200 22.46 14.73 -10.43
CA PHE A 200 21.99 14.58 -9.05
C PHE A 200 22.06 13.15 -8.49
N ASP A 201 22.19 13.08 -7.17
CA ASP A 201 22.05 11.87 -6.35
C ASP A 201 21.21 12.19 -5.13
N LEU A 202 20.07 11.52 -4.97
CA LEU A 202 19.25 11.58 -3.76
C LEU A 202 19.34 10.24 -3.03
N THR A 203 19.81 10.27 -1.78
CA THR A 203 19.81 9.11 -0.89
C THR A 203 18.90 9.38 0.31
N LEU A 204 17.93 8.51 0.52
CA LEU A 204 17.11 8.47 1.73
C LEU A 204 17.59 7.29 2.57
N THR A 205 17.84 7.53 3.85
CA THR A 205 18.25 6.49 4.81
C THR A 205 17.23 6.42 5.92
N LYS A 206 16.73 5.21 6.21
CA LYS A 206 15.83 4.93 7.33
C LYS A 206 16.52 5.35 8.63
N ALA A 207 16.01 6.41 9.22
CA ALA A 207 16.48 6.98 10.48
C ALA A 207 15.49 8.06 10.90
N GLN A 208 15.26 8.18 12.22
CA GLN A 208 14.46 9.27 12.75
C GLN A 208 15.05 10.62 12.35
N CYS A 209 14.16 11.52 11.95
CA CYS A 209 14.48 12.88 11.60
C CYS A 209 13.35 13.76 12.11
N SER A 210 13.70 14.81 12.84
CA SER A 210 12.79 15.86 13.25
C SER A 210 13.43 17.17 12.85
N ASP A 211 12.66 18.09 12.28
CA ASP A 211 13.08 19.48 12.27
C ASP A 211 12.62 20.11 13.60
N THR A 212 13.41 21.01 14.15
CA THR A 212 13.14 21.61 15.47
C THR A 212 11.97 22.61 15.45
N MET A 213 11.31 22.80 14.31
CA MET A 213 10.25 23.79 14.10
C MET A 213 8.88 23.17 13.83
N SER A 214 8.81 21.85 13.62
CA SER A 214 7.58 21.12 13.40
C SER A 214 7.32 20.14 14.53
N ASP A 215 6.07 20.08 15.00
CA ASP A 215 5.59 19.00 15.86
C ASP A 215 5.37 17.73 15.00
N ALA A 216 6.46 17.25 14.38
CA ALA A 216 6.47 16.15 13.43
C ALA A 216 7.74 15.28 13.55
N LEU A 217 7.54 13.97 13.43
CA LEU A 217 8.57 12.95 13.36
C LEU A 217 8.55 12.30 11.98
N PHE A 218 9.68 12.37 11.29
CA PHE A 218 9.91 11.75 9.99
C PHE A 218 10.79 10.52 10.16
N GLY A 219 10.53 9.47 9.38
CA GLY A 219 11.29 8.21 9.47
C GLY A 219 12.47 8.08 8.53
N TRP A 220 12.78 9.13 7.77
CA TRP A 220 13.88 9.13 6.82
C TRP A 220 14.73 10.40 6.95
N GLN A 221 16.04 10.19 6.89
CA GLN A 221 17.01 11.24 6.64
C GLN A 221 17.33 11.30 5.15
N SER A 222 17.60 12.48 4.63
CA SER A 222 17.89 12.71 3.24
C SER A 222 19.24 13.38 3.03
N VAL A 223 19.90 12.96 1.96
CA VAL A 223 21.10 13.60 1.42
C VAL A 223 20.89 13.75 -0.08
N LEU A 224 20.88 15.00 -0.54
CA LEU A 224 20.80 15.34 -1.96
C LEU A 224 22.11 15.97 -2.41
N GLN A 225 22.75 15.39 -3.42
CA GLN A 225 23.76 16.08 -4.23
C GLN A 225 23.05 16.59 -5.49
N TRP A 226 23.13 17.89 -5.76
CA TRP A 226 22.51 18.52 -6.93
C TRP A 226 23.48 19.49 -7.55
N GLN A 227 23.96 19.20 -8.76
CA GLN A 227 24.90 20.05 -9.51
C GLN A 227 26.13 20.46 -8.66
N GLY A 228 26.68 19.51 -7.88
CA GLY A 228 27.84 19.74 -7.01
C GLY A 228 27.55 20.38 -5.65
N LYS A 229 26.28 20.71 -5.33
CA LYS A 229 25.87 21.19 -4.00
C LYS A 229 25.25 20.06 -3.19
N ARG A 230 25.59 20.02 -1.89
CA ARG A 230 25.07 19.03 -0.95
C ARG A 230 24.00 19.65 -0.06
N TYR A 231 22.86 18.97 0.04
CA TYR A 231 21.76 19.29 0.94
C TYR A 231 21.49 18.11 1.88
N GLN A 232 21.08 18.42 3.11
CA GLN A 232 20.74 17.44 4.12
C GLN A 232 19.43 17.81 4.79
N GLY A 233 18.68 16.83 5.26
CA GLY A 233 17.46 17.05 6.01
C GLY A 233 16.65 15.77 6.22
N CYS A 234 15.33 15.91 6.24
CA CYS A 234 14.40 14.81 6.43
C CYS A 234 13.78 14.37 5.08
N ALA A 235 13.04 13.26 5.11
CA ALA A 235 12.26 12.79 3.98
C ALA A 235 11.05 11.97 4.43
N THR A 236 10.14 11.79 3.49
CA THR A 236 9.04 10.82 3.54
C THR A 236 8.99 10.06 2.22
N LEU A 237 8.68 8.77 2.29
CA LEU A 237 8.27 8.01 1.11
C LEU A 237 6.87 8.41 0.69
N GLY A 238 6.52 8.15 -0.56
CA GLY A 238 5.15 8.32 -1.03
C GLY A 238 4.17 7.57 -0.15
N ALA A 239 3.10 8.25 0.29
CA ALA A 239 2.13 7.72 1.25
C ALA A 239 1.11 6.76 0.62
N THR A 240 1.52 6.02 -0.42
CA THR A 240 0.64 5.11 -1.16
C THR A 240 0.80 3.70 -0.62
N ASP A 241 -0.32 3.04 -0.32
CA ASP A 241 -0.31 1.60 -0.12
C ASP A 241 -0.33 0.88 -1.47
N VAL A 242 0.76 0.16 -1.75
CA VAL A 242 0.94 -0.62 -2.97
C VAL A 242 0.14 -1.93 -2.95
N THR A 243 -0.37 -2.37 -1.80
CA THR A 243 -1.11 -3.62 -1.65
C THR A 243 -2.61 -3.49 -1.98
N LEU A 244 -3.13 -2.27 -2.16
CA LEU A 244 -4.55 -2.02 -2.45
C LEU A 244 -5.07 -2.65 -3.75
N HIS A 245 -4.20 -3.17 -4.62
CA HIS A 245 -4.61 -3.95 -5.79
C HIS A 245 -5.41 -5.22 -5.41
N TRP A 246 -5.22 -5.72 -4.19
CA TRP A 246 -6.01 -6.81 -3.60
C TRP A 246 -7.43 -6.40 -3.21
N ALA A 247 -7.69 -5.12 -2.94
CA ALA A 247 -9.00 -4.65 -2.52
C ALA A 247 -10.08 -4.95 -3.58
N GLY A 248 -11.30 -5.23 -3.11
CA GLY A 248 -12.46 -5.56 -3.94
C GLY A 248 -13.34 -6.64 -3.32
N GLN A 249 -14.41 -6.96 -4.04
CA GLN A 249 -15.34 -8.01 -3.66
C GLN A 249 -15.08 -9.27 -4.50
N TYR A 250 -15.04 -10.42 -3.83
CA TYR A 250 -14.80 -11.73 -4.41
C TYR A 250 -15.96 -12.65 -4.06
N ARG A 251 -16.52 -13.35 -5.04
CA ARG A 251 -17.73 -14.15 -4.85
C ARG A 251 -17.53 -15.58 -5.34
N SER A 252 -18.04 -16.55 -4.58
CA SER A 252 -18.04 -17.95 -5.00
C SER A 252 -18.90 -18.15 -6.24
N SER A 253 -18.42 -18.90 -7.22
CA SER A 253 -19.26 -19.37 -8.31
C SER A 253 -20.38 -20.26 -7.76
N ALA A 254 -21.63 -20.07 -8.20
CA ALA A 254 -22.79 -20.84 -7.77
C ALA A 254 -22.79 -22.33 -8.20
N GLN A 255 -21.62 -22.89 -8.54
CA GLN A 255 -21.47 -24.27 -8.96
C GLN A 255 -21.27 -25.18 -7.75
N GLY A 256 -22.38 -25.48 -7.09
CA GLY A 256 -22.48 -26.47 -6.04
C GLY A 256 -23.92 -26.59 -5.56
N SER A 257 -24.41 -27.81 -5.37
CA SER A 257 -25.77 -28.12 -4.92
C SER A 257 -26.09 -27.69 -3.48
N SER A 258 -25.26 -26.84 -2.86
CA SER A 258 -25.39 -26.40 -1.46
C SER A 258 -26.29 -25.17 -1.30
N GLY A 259 -26.56 -24.42 -2.36
CA GLY A 259 -27.31 -23.17 -2.27
C GLY A 259 -26.63 -22.10 -1.43
N LEU A 260 -25.32 -22.23 -1.15
CA LEU A 260 -24.53 -21.27 -0.38
C LEU A 260 -23.73 -20.37 -1.33
N THR A 261 -23.80 -19.06 -1.11
CA THR A 261 -22.93 -18.07 -1.73
C THR A 261 -21.98 -17.51 -0.67
N THR A 262 -20.68 -17.59 -0.90
CA THR A 262 -19.66 -16.94 -0.09
C THR A 262 -19.20 -15.66 -0.77
N ILE A 263 -19.22 -14.54 -0.04
CA ILE A 263 -18.73 -13.25 -0.49
C ILE A 263 -17.62 -12.82 0.45
N VAL A 264 -16.42 -12.58 -0.08
CA VAL A 264 -15.30 -11.99 0.66
C VAL A 264 -15.07 -10.58 0.14
N THR A 265 -15.17 -9.59 1.02
CA THR A 265 -14.86 -8.20 0.71
C THR A 265 -13.54 -7.84 1.38
N LEU A 266 -12.57 -7.40 0.59
CA LEU A 266 -11.29 -6.87 1.03
C LEU A 266 -11.35 -5.34 0.89
N ASN A 267 -11.52 -4.62 2.00
CA ASN A 267 -11.72 -3.17 1.99
C ASN A 267 -10.37 -2.42 1.89
N PRO A 268 -10.33 -1.20 1.31
CA PRO A 268 -9.11 -0.42 1.20
C PRO A 268 -8.46 0.02 2.54
N ASP A 269 -9.18 -0.12 3.66
CA ASP A 269 -8.68 0.15 5.00
C ASP A 269 -8.07 -1.09 5.68
N HIS A 270 -7.82 -2.15 4.91
CA HIS A 270 -7.37 -3.46 5.35
C HIS A 270 -8.36 -4.26 6.19
N SER A 271 -9.59 -3.79 6.39
CA SER A 271 -10.65 -4.62 6.96
C SER A 271 -11.16 -5.64 5.94
N ALA A 272 -11.61 -6.78 6.44
CA ALA A 272 -12.19 -7.85 5.65
C ALA A 272 -13.54 -8.26 6.21
N THR A 273 -14.44 -8.67 5.31
CA THR A 273 -15.73 -9.24 5.68
C THR A 273 -15.99 -10.48 4.85
N THR A 274 -16.38 -11.58 5.50
CA THR A 274 -16.94 -12.75 4.81
C THR A 274 -18.41 -12.88 5.12
N THR A 275 -19.24 -12.90 4.08
CA THR A 275 -20.67 -13.15 4.19
C THR A 275 -21.00 -14.51 3.57
N TYR A 276 -21.79 -15.30 4.30
CA TYR A 276 -22.35 -16.57 3.84
C TYR A 276 -23.85 -16.40 3.66
N ASP A 277 -24.30 -16.35 2.41
CA ASP A 277 -25.71 -16.23 2.04
C ASP A 277 -26.27 -17.59 1.63
N TYR A 278 -27.32 -18.03 2.32
CA TYR A 278 -28.00 -19.28 2.00
C TYR A 278 -29.25 -19.02 1.17
N GLN A 279 -29.52 -19.87 0.18
CA GLN A 279 -30.70 -19.78 -0.69
C GLN A 279 -32.03 -20.12 0.02
N ASN A 280 -31.98 -20.59 1.26
CA ASN A 280 -33.15 -21.03 2.04
C ASN A 280 -33.76 -19.94 2.94
N GLU A 281 -33.47 -18.66 2.65
CA GLU A 281 -33.95 -17.48 3.41
C GLU A 281 -33.43 -17.38 4.85
N ASP A 282 -32.50 -18.25 5.26
CA ASP A 282 -31.81 -18.09 6.54
C ASP A 282 -30.99 -16.78 6.54
N PRO A 283 -30.89 -16.10 7.70
CA PRO A 283 -30.10 -14.89 7.80
C PRO A 283 -28.64 -15.17 7.47
N SER A 284 -28.04 -14.26 6.71
CA SER A 284 -26.63 -14.35 6.34
C SER A 284 -25.73 -14.40 7.58
N ILE A 285 -24.72 -15.25 7.52
CA ILE A 285 -23.68 -15.30 8.54
C ILE A 285 -22.57 -14.34 8.12
N VAL A 286 -22.11 -13.51 9.05
CA VAL A 286 -21.06 -12.52 8.81
C VAL A 286 -19.88 -12.77 9.73
N GLU A 287 -18.71 -12.78 9.12
CA GLU A 287 -17.40 -12.74 9.76
C GLU A 287 -16.70 -11.43 9.41
N THR A 288 -16.01 -10.85 10.39
CA THR A 288 -15.26 -9.60 10.26
C THR A 288 -13.82 -9.82 10.71
N GLY A 289 -12.91 -9.04 10.15
CA GLY A 289 -11.49 -9.07 10.50
C GLY A 289 -10.68 -8.20 9.55
N PHE A 290 -9.52 -8.68 9.11
CA PHE A 290 -8.60 -7.93 8.27
C PHE A 290 -7.95 -8.77 7.17
N TRP A 291 -7.29 -8.10 6.23
CA TRP A 291 -6.49 -8.73 5.20
C TRP A 291 -5.14 -8.03 5.00
N GLN A 292 -4.16 -8.80 4.55
CA GLN A 292 -2.85 -8.30 4.18
C GLN A 292 -2.19 -9.21 3.15
N GLN A 293 -1.38 -8.62 2.27
CA GLN A 293 -0.64 -9.39 1.27
C GLN A 293 0.34 -10.34 1.98
N ALA A 294 0.38 -11.60 1.55
CA ALA A 294 1.29 -12.62 2.09
C ALA A 294 2.50 -12.89 1.16
N GLY A 295 2.34 -12.60 -0.13
CA GLY A 295 3.35 -12.77 -1.16
C GLY A 295 2.83 -12.19 -2.49
N GLU A 296 3.59 -12.34 -3.57
CA GLU A 296 3.24 -11.74 -4.87
C GLU A 296 1.83 -12.14 -5.34
N ASN A 297 1.48 -13.42 -5.19
CA ASN A 297 0.19 -13.98 -5.59
C ASN A 297 -0.61 -14.54 -4.41
N THR A 298 -0.30 -14.15 -3.17
CA THR A 298 -1.02 -14.64 -2.00
C THR A 298 -1.49 -13.51 -1.09
N VAL A 299 -2.69 -13.67 -0.53
CA VAL A 299 -3.29 -12.75 0.43
C VAL A 299 -3.78 -13.53 1.64
N GLN A 300 -3.39 -13.07 2.82
CA GLN A 300 -3.91 -13.56 4.08
C GLN A 300 -5.21 -12.82 4.38
N VAL A 301 -6.25 -13.57 4.69
CA VAL A 301 -7.52 -13.06 5.20
C VAL A 301 -7.71 -13.67 6.58
N MET A 302 -7.75 -12.82 7.60
CA MET A 302 -7.91 -13.20 8.99
C MET A 302 -9.26 -12.67 9.48
N MET A 303 -10.21 -13.56 9.75
CA MET A 303 -11.44 -13.21 10.46
C MET A 303 -11.16 -13.33 11.96
N THR A 304 -11.56 -12.32 12.73
CA THR A 304 -11.37 -12.20 14.18
C THR A 304 -12.69 -12.32 14.95
N GLU A 305 -13.82 -12.21 14.25
CA GLU A 305 -15.16 -12.27 14.81
C GLU A 305 -16.12 -13.03 13.88
N HIS A 306 -17.01 -13.80 14.48
CA HIS A 306 -18.08 -14.57 13.84
C HIS A 306 -19.37 -14.37 14.63
N GLN A 307 -20.38 -13.74 14.01
CA GLN A 307 -21.65 -13.42 14.67
C GLN A 307 -21.51 -12.72 16.04
N GLY A 308 -20.61 -11.75 16.15
CA GLY A 308 -20.40 -11.03 17.42
C GLY A 308 -19.48 -11.74 18.42
N ARG A 309 -18.92 -12.91 18.07
CA ARG A 309 -18.08 -13.73 18.95
C ARG A 309 -16.69 -13.87 18.38
N ARG A 310 -15.69 -13.81 19.24
CA ARG A 310 -14.30 -13.97 18.83
C ARG A 310 -14.05 -15.34 18.19
N LEU A 311 -13.34 -15.30 17.07
CA LEU A 311 -12.90 -16.45 16.30
C LEU A 311 -11.62 -16.05 15.57
N ASN A 312 -10.51 -16.78 15.71
CA ASN A 312 -9.35 -16.55 14.85
C ASN A 312 -9.40 -17.55 13.69
N SER A 313 -9.84 -17.09 12.52
CA SER A 313 -9.93 -17.89 11.30
C SER A 313 -9.04 -17.32 10.20
N GLU A 314 -8.02 -18.08 9.81
CA GLU A 314 -7.06 -17.69 8.78
C GLU A 314 -7.32 -18.47 7.48
N ARG A 315 -7.45 -17.72 6.39
CA ARG A 315 -7.45 -18.25 5.02
C ARG A 315 -6.33 -17.59 4.23
N LEU A 316 -5.43 -18.40 3.68
CA LEU A 316 -4.35 -17.95 2.79
C LEU A 316 -4.75 -18.21 1.34
N PHE A 317 -5.29 -17.19 0.68
CA PHE A 317 -5.74 -17.31 -0.71
C PHE A 317 -4.56 -17.15 -1.66
N THR A 318 -4.59 -17.92 -2.75
CA THR A 318 -3.74 -17.72 -3.93
C THR A 318 -4.55 -17.07 -5.05
N LEU A 319 -4.00 -16.03 -5.68
CA LEU A 319 -4.59 -15.35 -6.82
C LEU A 319 -4.08 -15.95 -8.13
N ALA A 320 -5.00 -16.35 -9.00
CA ALA A 320 -4.74 -16.72 -10.38
C ALA A 320 -5.67 -15.91 -11.30
N GLY A 321 -5.10 -14.96 -12.05
CA GLY A 321 -5.89 -14.02 -12.85
C GLY A 321 -6.77 -13.13 -11.96
N LYS A 322 -8.08 -13.38 -11.96
CA LYS A 322 -9.06 -12.67 -11.11
C LYS A 322 -9.71 -13.57 -10.05
N ARG A 323 -9.18 -14.78 -9.85
CA ARG A 323 -9.76 -15.79 -8.95
C ARG A 323 -8.87 -15.99 -7.73
N LEU A 324 -9.46 -15.87 -6.55
CA LEU A 324 -8.87 -16.33 -5.30
C LEU A 324 -9.23 -17.78 -5.06
N THR A 325 -8.26 -18.60 -4.67
CA THR A 325 -8.47 -20.02 -4.32
C THR A 325 -7.78 -20.33 -2.99
N VAL A 326 -8.46 -21.10 -2.14
CA VAL A 326 -7.90 -21.62 -0.89
C VAL A 326 -8.46 -23.02 -0.63
N TYR A 327 -7.60 -23.94 -0.17
CA TYR A 327 -7.97 -25.35 0.05
C TYR A 327 -8.11 -25.71 1.54
N GLU A 328 -7.57 -24.88 2.41
CA GLU A 328 -7.51 -25.10 3.84
C GLU A 328 -7.78 -23.80 4.59
N GLU A 329 -8.45 -23.91 5.73
CA GLU A 329 -8.64 -22.81 6.67
C GLU A 329 -8.05 -23.21 8.02
N ARG A 330 -7.41 -22.27 8.71
CA ARG A 330 -6.87 -22.50 10.05
C ARG A 330 -7.69 -21.77 11.08
N ILE A 331 -8.41 -22.53 11.91
CA ILE A 331 -9.25 -22.00 12.99
C ILE A 331 -8.58 -22.29 14.33
N ASN A 332 -8.29 -21.24 15.09
CA ASN A 332 -7.66 -21.34 16.43
C ASN A 332 -6.43 -22.27 16.45
N GLY A 333 -5.60 -22.22 15.41
CA GLY A 333 -4.41 -23.04 15.29
C GLY A 333 -4.59 -24.38 14.57
N GLN A 334 -5.82 -24.86 14.39
CA GLN A 334 -6.12 -26.14 13.75
C GLN A 334 -6.50 -25.99 12.28
N THR A 335 -5.97 -26.85 11.41
CA THR A 335 -6.21 -26.81 9.97
C THR A 335 -7.41 -27.68 9.58
N TYR A 336 -8.31 -27.11 8.78
CA TYR A 336 -9.51 -27.73 8.25
C TYR A 336 -9.48 -27.71 6.72
N SER A 337 -9.78 -28.83 6.07
CA SER A 337 -9.89 -28.88 4.60
C SER A 337 -11.21 -28.27 4.13
N LEU A 338 -11.15 -27.46 3.09
CA LEU A 338 -12.31 -26.89 2.39
C LEU A 338 -12.80 -27.77 1.23
N GLY A 339 -12.43 -29.05 1.24
CA GLY A 339 -12.78 -30.02 0.20
C GLY A 339 -11.82 -30.03 -0.99
N ARG A 340 -12.07 -30.93 -1.95
CA ARG A 340 -11.18 -31.17 -3.09
C ARG A 340 -11.02 -29.97 -4.01
N GLU A 341 -12.10 -29.24 -4.23
CA GLU A 341 -12.12 -28.06 -5.12
C GLU A 341 -11.71 -26.77 -4.39
N GLY A 342 -11.59 -26.82 -3.05
CA GLY A 342 -11.38 -25.66 -2.20
C GLY A 342 -12.52 -24.63 -2.28
N LEU A 343 -12.29 -23.48 -1.66
CA LEU A 343 -13.10 -22.28 -1.85
C LEU A 343 -12.49 -21.45 -2.99
N GLN A 344 -13.27 -21.27 -4.06
CA GLN A 344 -12.91 -20.47 -5.23
C GLN A 344 -13.80 -19.23 -5.29
N LEU A 345 -13.19 -18.05 -5.41
CA LEU A 345 -13.89 -16.76 -5.42
C LEU A 345 -13.42 -15.91 -6.61
N ASP A 346 -14.34 -15.50 -7.47
CA ASP A 346 -14.05 -14.63 -8.61
C ASP A 346 -14.26 -13.15 -8.22
N LYS A 347 -13.28 -12.30 -8.56
CA LYS A 347 -13.38 -10.84 -8.36
C LYS A 347 -14.52 -10.27 -9.21
N GLN A 348 -15.38 -9.47 -8.60
CA GLN A 348 -16.55 -8.86 -9.24
C GLN A 348 -16.20 -7.60 -10.03
#